data_AF-Q9SJD7-F1
#
_entry.id   AF-Q9SJD7-F1
#
_cell.length_a   1.000
_cell.length_b   1.000
_cell.length_c   1.000
_cell.angle_alpha   90.00
_cell.angle_beta   90.00
_cell.angle_gamma   90.00
#
_symmetry.space_group_name_H-M   'P 1'
#
loop_
_entity.id
_entity.type
_entity.pdbx_description
1 polymer ?
#
loop_
_entity_poly.entity_id
_entity_poly.type
_entity_poly.pdbx_seq_one_letter_code
_entity_poly.pdbx_strand_id
1 'polypeptide(L)'
;MDRLCERDPYYDDMKVAKRAIEQMEMVAMMEGIPKFCPCGGSIVETRKDEKRYYQCEKFKDDRTDCMHIRKLWDKAMEEEVSSLRESVDYNRKKVLSHEYLIEEMQKELKAHRAEIVN
;
A
#
# COMPACT_ATOMS: atom_id res chain seq x y z
N MET A 1 23.14 2.65 -23.82
CA MET A 1 23.07 1.69 -22.70
C MET A 1 23.59 0.36 -23.23
N ASP A 2 24.75 -0.07 -22.75
CA ASP A 2 25.49 -1.19 -23.31
C ASP A 2 24.80 -2.53 -23.03
N ARG A 3 24.41 -3.24 -24.09
CA ARG A 3 23.91 -4.63 -24.06
C ARG A 3 25.01 -5.66 -23.77
N LEU A 4 26.12 -5.23 -23.15
CA LEU A 4 27.24 -6.12 -22.83
C LEU A 4 26.86 -7.14 -21.75
N CYS A 5 25.96 -6.77 -20.83
CA CYS A 5 25.43 -7.69 -19.83
C CYS A 5 24.54 -8.79 -20.43
N GLU A 6 23.87 -8.56 -21.56
CA GLU A 6 22.99 -9.55 -22.20
C GLU A 6 23.73 -10.76 -22.80
N ARG A 7 25.06 -10.67 -22.94
CA ARG A 7 25.91 -11.77 -23.43
C ARG A 7 26.58 -12.57 -22.31
N ASP A 8 26.40 -12.17 -21.06
CA ASP A 8 26.90 -12.91 -19.90
C ASP A 8 26.12 -14.23 -19.78
N PRO A 9 26.77 -15.41 -19.75
CA PRO A 9 26.10 -16.70 -19.54
C PRO A 9 25.20 -16.76 -18.29
N TYR A 10 25.45 -15.91 -17.30
CA TYR A 10 24.68 -15.82 -16.05
C TYR A 10 23.63 -14.70 -16.04
N TYR A 11 23.46 -13.96 -17.15
CA TYR A 11 22.55 -12.83 -17.22
C TYR A 11 21.10 -13.19 -16.88
N ASP A 12 20.63 -14.35 -17.35
CA ASP A 12 19.28 -14.82 -17.07
C ASP A 12 19.12 -15.22 -15.59
N ASP A 13 20.13 -15.85 -14.99
CA ASP A 13 20.14 -16.18 -13.57
C ASP A 13 20.12 -14.91 -12.70
N MET A 14 20.89 -13.89 -13.08
CA MET A 14 20.88 -12.58 -12.41
C MET A 14 19.52 -11.89 -12.52
N LYS A 15 18.83 -11.99 -13.67
CA LYS A 15 17.47 -11.47 -13.82
C LYS A 15 16.48 -12.18 -12.91
N VAL A 16 16.58 -13.51 -12.81
CA VAL A 16 15.72 -14.29 -11.91
C VAL A 16 15.96 -13.91 -10.46
N ALA A 17 17.22 -13.82 -10.04
CA ALA A 17 17.60 -13.41 -8.68
C ALA A 17 17.12 -11.99 -8.35
N LYS A 18 17.23 -11.04 -9.29
CA LYS A 18 16.74 -9.67 -9.10
C LYS A 18 15.22 -9.64 -8.89
N ARG A 19 14.47 -10.34 -9.73
CA ARG A 19 13.00 -10.42 -9.58
C ARG A 19 12.60 -11.05 -8.25
N ALA A 20 13.33 -12.07 -7.81
CA ALA A 20 13.16 -12.70 -6.51
C ALA A 20 13.33 -11.69 -5.36
N ILE A 21 14.40 -10.90 -5.38
CA ILE A 21 14.65 -9.86 -4.37
C ILE A 21 13.53 -8.80 -4.38
N GLU A 22 13.15 -8.30 -5.55
CA GLU A 22 12.07 -7.31 -5.69
C GLU A 22 10.73 -7.85 -5.14
N GLN A 23 10.42 -9.13 -5.37
CA GLN A 23 9.24 -9.78 -4.81
C GLN A 23 9.30 -9.89 -3.29
N MET A 24 10.46 -10.27 -2.73
CA MET A 24 10.65 -10.32 -1.28
C MET A 24 10.47 -8.94 -0.64
N GLU A 25 11.06 -7.91 -1.23
CA GLU A 25 10.94 -6.52 -0.77
C GLU A 25 9.47 -6.06 -0.79
N MET A 26 8.75 -6.34 -1.88
CA MET A 26 7.32 -6.03 -1.98
C MET A 26 6.48 -6.71 -0.89
N VAL A 27 6.76 -7.99 -0.60
CA VAL A 27 6.07 -8.72 0.49
C VAL A 27 6.42 -8.11 1.85
N ALA A 28 7.70 -7.79 2.08
CA ALA A 28 8.18 -7.24 3.34
C ALA A 28 7.65 -5.84 3.63
N MET A 29 7.46 -5.02 2.59
CA MET A 29 6.93 -3.65 2.69
C MET A 29 5.40 -3.59 2.76
N MET A 30 4.69 -4.72 2.64
CA MET A 30 3.23 -4.72 2.59
C MET A 30 2.61 -4.57 3.98
N GLU A 31 2.09 -3.38 4.26
CA GLU A 31 1.31 -3.06 5.46
C GLU A 31 -0.19 -3.29 5.26
N GLY A 32 -0.92 -3.50 6.35
CA GLY A 32 -2.36 -3.68 6.34
C GLY A 32 -2.81 -5.03 5.79
N ILE A 33 -4.04 -5.08 5.28
CA ILE A 33 -4.63 -6.28 4.66
C ILE A 33 -4.01 -6.47 3.26
N PRO A 34 -3.34 -7.61 2.99
CA PRO A 34 -2.74 -7.85 1.68
C PRO A 34 -3.78 -7.85 0.56
N LYS A 35 -3.57 -7.03 -0.47
CA LYS A 35 -4.50 -6.89 -1.60
C LYS A 35 -4.19 -7.85 -2.76
N PHE A 36 -2.92 -8.22 -2.92
CA PHE A 36 -2.45 -9.11 -3.98
C PHE A 36 -1.14 -9.77 -3.56
N CYS A 37 -0.82 -10.93 -4.14
CA CYS A 37 0.49 -11.54 -4.01
C CYS A 37 1.36 -11.23 -5.25
N PRO A 38 2.66 -10.95 -5.13
CA PRO A 38 3.53 -10.69 -6.30
C PRO A 38 3.62 -11.83 -7.31
N CYS A 39 3.30 -13.07 -6.90
CA CYS A 39 3.18 -14.23 -7.81
C CYS A 39 1.91 -14.21 -8.69
N GLY A 40 1.04 -13.21 -8.53
CA GLY A 40 -0.26 -13.11 -9.21
C GLY A 40 -1.35 -14.00 -8.61
N GLY A 41 -1.08 -14.71 -7.51
CA GLY A 41 -2.09 -15.50 -6.80
C GLY A 41 -3.03 -14.63 -5.97
N SER A 42 -4.27 -15.09 -5.84
CA SER A 42 -5.27 -14.44 -4.98
C SER A 42 -4.92 -14.57 -3.50
N ILE A 43 -5.28 -13.56 -2.72
CA ILE A 43 -5.19 -13.60 -1.26
C ILE A 43 -6.50 -14.17 -0.70
N VAL A 44 -6.37 -15.18 0.15
CA VAL A 44 -7.48 -15.88 0.79
C VAL A 44 -7.31 -15.83 2.31
N GLU A 45 -8.42 -15.77 3.03
CA GLU A 45 -8.42 -15.96 4.48
C GLU A 45 -8.37 -17.46 4.78
N THR A 46 -7.46 -17.87 5.64
CA THR A 46 -7.30 -19.27 6.06
C THR A 46 -7.16 -19.36 7.57
N ARG A 47 -7.46 -20.54 8.12
CA ARG A 47 -7.32 -20.82 9.55
C ARG A 47 -6.40 -22.03 9.74
N LYS A 48 -5.38 -21.86 10.57
CA LYS A 48 -4.42 -22.91 10.94
C LYS A 48 -4.03 -22.75 12.40
N ASP A 49 -4.05 -23.84 13.17
CA ASP A 49 -3.65 -23.86 14.59
C ASP A 49 -4.31 -22.74 15.40
N GLU A 50 -5.63 -22.62 15.26
CA GLU A 50 -6.48 -21.58 15.86
C GLU A 50 -6.21 -20.14 15.39
N LYS A 51 -5.13 -19.90 14.66
CA LYS A 51 -4.76 -18.60 14.08
C LYS A 51 -5.40 -18.41 12.71
N ARG A 52 -5.70 -17.15 12.38
CA ARG A 52 -6.21 -16.73 11.08
C ARG A 52 -5.13 -16.01 10.30
N TYR A 53 -5.10 -16.23 8.99
CA TYR A 53 -4.11 -15.66 8.09
C TYR A 53 -4.77 -15.12 6.83
N TYR A 54 -4.29 -13.98 6.35
CA TYR A 54 -4.39 -13.62 4.93
C TYR A 54 -3.19 -14.22 4.22
N GLN A 55 -3.42 -15.18 3.33
CA GLN A 55 -2.35 -15.86 2.63
C GLN A 55 -2.61 -15.98 1.13
N CYS A 56 -1.55 -16.10 0.35
CA CYS A 56 -1.65 -16.42 -1.06
C CYS A 56 -2.20 -17.84 -1.25
N GLU A 57 -3.07 -18.05 -2.23
CA GLU A 57 -3.60 -19.38 -2.59
C GLU A 57 -2.50 -20.39 -2.97
N LYS A 58 -1.39 -19.88 -3.54
CA LYS A 58 -0.25 -20.68 -3.99
C LYS A 58 0.76 -20.92 -2.87
N PHE A 59 0.49 -20.39 -1.67
CA PHE A 59 1.37 -20.53 -0.52
C PHE A 59 1.57 -22.00 -0.14
N LYS A 60 2.83 -22.40 0.04
CA LYS A 60 3.26 -23.69 0.54
C LYS A 60 3.98 -23.49 1.87
N ASP A 61 3.65 -24.31 2.86
CA ASP A 61 4.29 -24.27 4.18
C ASP A 61 5.67 -24.97 4.17
N ASP A 62 6.48 -24.66 3.16
CA ASP A 62 7.85 -25.12 3.01
C ASP A 62 8.83 -23.95 3.15
N ARG A 63 10.08 -24.24 3.50
CA ARG A 63 11.10 -23.19 3.75
C ARG A 63 11.51 -22.42 2.48
N THR A 64 11.02 -22.82 1.33
CA THR A 64 11.35 -22.24 0.03
C THR A 64 10.31 -21.22 -0.45
N ASP A 65 9.15 -21.15 0.21
CA ASP A 65 8.04 -20.29 -0.23
C ASP A 65 8.05 -18.88 0.37
N CYS A 66 9.25 -18.32 0.54
CA CYS A 66 9.45 -16.96 1.05
C CYS A 66 9.00 -15.84 0.08
N MET A 67 8.48 -16.21 -1.09
CA MET A 67 7.94 -15.28 -2.10
C MET A 67 6.42 -15.11 -2.03
N HIS A 68 5.74 -15.90 -1.20
CA HIS A 68 4.29 -15.86 -1.07
C HIS A 68 3.87 -15.19 0.22
N ILE A 69 2.80 -14.42 0.13
CA ILE A 69 2.27 -13.71 1.29
C ILE A 69 1.63 -14.71 2.24
N ARG A 70 2.01 -14.63 3.51
CA ARG A 70 1.25 -15.16 4.63
C ARG A 70 1.37 -14.20 5.80
N LYS A 71 0.27 -13.51 6.11
CA LYS A 71 0.20 -12.50 7.16
C LYS A 71 -0.84 -12.90 8.18
N LEU A 72 -0.51 -12.73 9.45
CA LEU A 72 -1.48 -12.95 10.53
C LEU A 72 -2.62 -11.93 10.42
N TRP A 73 -3.85 -12.42 10.61
CA TRP A 73 -5.06 -11.63 10.44
C TRP A 73 -5.12 -10.46 11.42
N ASP A 74 -4.82 -10.69 12.69
CA ASP A 74 -4.81 -9.67 13.75
C ASP A 74 -3.83 -8.54 13.44
N LYS A 75 -2.58 -8.88 13.11
CA LYS A 75 -1.55 -7.92 12.70
C LYS A 75 -1.98 -7.11 11.47
N ALA A 76 -2.52 -7.78 10.43
CA ALA A 76 -3.00 -7.09 9.24
C ALA A 76 -4.15 -6.11 9.55
N MET A 77 -5.07 -6.49 10.43
CA MET A 77 -6.17 -5.65 10.87
C MET A 77 -5.69 -4.45 11.70
N GLU A 78 -4.74 -4.65 12.61
CA GLU A 78 -4.16 -3.57 13.42
C GLU A 78 -3.50 -2.51 12.54
N GLU A 79 -2.67 -2.93 11.57
CA GLU A 79 -2.02 -2.04 10.62
C GLU A 79 -3.03 -1.30 9.73
N GLU A 80 -4.04 -2.00 9.20
CA GLU A 80 -5.09 -1.40 8.38
C GLU A 80 -5.87 -0.33 9.16
N VAL A 81 -6.28 -0.65 10.38
CA VAL A 81 -7.01 0.29 11.25
C VAL A 81 -6.14 1.48 11.63
N SER A 82 -4.85 1.28 11.89
CA SER A 82 -3.92 2.38 12.17
C SER A 82 -3.81 3.33 10.98
N SER A 83 -3.57 2.79 9.79
CA SER A 83 -3.49 3.57 8.55
C SER A 83 -4.79 4.33 8.25
N LEU A 84 -5.94 3.69 8.46
CA LEU A 84 -7.25 4.34 8.29
C LEU A 84 -7.45 5.50 9.27
N ARG A 85 -7.06 5.33 10.54
CA ARG A 85 -7.14 6.41 11.54
C ARG A 85 -6.28 7.61 11.13
N GLU A 86 -5.04 7.37 10.70
CA GLU A 86 -4.14 8.41 10.22
C GLU A 86 -4.71 9.14 8.99
N SER A 87 -5.27 8.39 8.04
CA SER A 87 -5.92 8.95 6.85
C SER A 87 -7.12 9.82 7.21
N VAL A 88 -7.97 9.36 8.14
CA VAL A 88 -9.13 10.13 8.62
C VAL A 88 -8.67 11.42 9.31
N ASP A 89 -7.67 11.36 10.18
CA ASP A 89 -7.14 12.54 10.87
C ASP A 89 -6.51 13.55 9.89
N TYR A 90 -5.78 13.05 8.89
CA TYR A 90 -5.23 13.88 7.83
C TYR A 90 -6.32 14.57 7.00
N ASN A 91 -7.33 13.81 6.58
CA ASN A 91 -8.45 14.34 5.80
C ASN A 91 -9.27 15.36 6.60
N ARG A 92 -9.49 15.11 7.90
CA ARG A 92 -10.17 16.04 8.79
C ARG A 92 -9.44 17.39 8.87
N LYS A 93 -8.11 17.38 9.01
CA LYS A 93 -7.29 18.61 9.00
C LYS A 93 -7.43 19.37 7.69
N LYS A 94 -7.42 18.66 6.55
CA LYS A 94 -7.61 19.28 5.24
C LYS A 94 -9.00 19.91 5.08
N VAL A 95 -10.05 19.22 5.51
CA VAL A 95 -11.42 19.75 5.47
C VAL A 95 -11.50 21.05 6.27
N LEU A 96 -11.02 21.07 7.51
CA LEU A 96 -11.02 22.28 8.35
C LEU A 96 -10.24 23.44 7.69
N SER A 97 -9.08 23.14 7.09
CA SER A 97 -8.31 24.16 6.37
C SER A 97 -9.06 24.71 5.17
N HIS A 98 -9.76 23.87 4.41
CA HIS A 98 -10.55 24.32 3.27
C HIS A 98 -11.78 25.11 3.70
N GLU A 99 -12.46 24.69 4.76
CA GLU A 99 -13.61 25.43 5.34
C GLU A 99 -13.19 26.85 5.74
N TYR A 100 -12.04 27.00 6.42
CA TYR A 100 -11.49 28.30 6.76
C TYR A 100 -11.26 29.20 5.54
N LEU A 101 -10.61 28.67 4.49
CA LEU A 101 -10.32 29.43 3.27
C LEU A 101 -11.61 29.83 2.54
N ILE A 102 -12.60 28.94 2.49
CA ILE A 102 -13.90 29.25 1.89
C ILE A 102 -14.59 30.38 2.66
N GLU A 103 -14.56 30.37 3.99
CA GLU A 103 -15.12 31.44 4.80
C GLU A 103 -14.43 32.79 4.56
N GLU A 104 -13.11 32.78 4.44
CA GLU A 104 -12.31 33.97 4.16
C GLU A 104 -12.66 34.55 2.77
N MET A 105 -12.65 33.72 1.73
CA MET A 105 -13.05 34.14 0.38
C MET A 105 -14.49 34.67 0.34
N GLN A 106 -15.41 34.05 1.08
CA GLN A 106 -16.79 34.54 1.17
C GLN A 106 -16.89 35.93 1.82
N LYS A 107 -16.03 36.24 2.81
CA LYS A 107 -15.96 37.57 3.43
C LYS A 107 -15.44 38.61 2.43
N GLU A 108 -14.38 38.29 1.69
CA GLU A 108 -13.82 39.17 0.66
C GLU A 108 -14.82 39.46 -0.46
N LEU A 109 -15.50 38.43 -0.97
CA LEU A 109 -16.54 38.59 -2.00
C LEU A 109 -17.71 39.48 -1.52
N LYS A 110 -18.11 39.35 -0.24
CA LYS A 110 -19.13 40.22 0.36
C LYS A 110 -18.66 41.67 0.45
N ALA A 111 -17.41 41.90 0.84
CA ALA A 111 -16.82 43.23 0.93
C ALA A 111 -16.75 43.90 -0.44
N HIS A 112 -16.19 43.23 -1.45
CA HIS A 112 -16.14 43.75 -2.82
C HIS A 112 -17.51 43.99 -3.42
N ARG A 113 -18.50 43.13 -3.14
CA ARG A 113 -19.87 43.37 -3.58
C ARG A 113 -20.46 44.64 -2.98
N ALA A 114 -20.17 44.94 -1.71
CA ALA A 114 -20.62 46.17 -1.07
C ALA A 114 -19.98 47.41 -1.69
N GLU A 115 -18.71 47.33 -2.11
CA GLU A 115 -18.00 48.42 -2.81
C GLU A 115 -18.58 48.71 -4.20
N ILE A 116 -19.00 47.68 -4.95
CA ILE A 116 -19.56 47.84 -6.31
C ILE A 116 -20.97 48.44 -6.31
N VAL A 117 -21.76 48.18 -5.28
CA VAL A 117 -23.16 48.63 -5.16
C VAL A 117 -23.26 50.07 -4.66
N ASN A 118 -22.16 50.65 -4.18
CA ASN A 118 -22.06 52.02 -3.68
C ASN A 118 -21.53 52.97 -4.78
#